data_AF-A0A928HPE8-F1
#
_entry.id   AF-A0A928HPE8-F1
#
_cell.length_a   1.000
_cell.length_b   1.000
_cell.length_c   1.000
_cell.angle_alpha   90.00
_cell.angle_beta   90.00
_cell.angle_gamma   90.00
#
_symmetry.space_group_name_H-M   'P 1'
#
loop_
_entity.id
_entity.type
_entity.pdbx_description
1 polymer ?
#
loop_
_entity_poly.entity_id
_entity_poly.type
_entity_poly.pdbx_seq_one_letter_code
_entity_poly.pdbx_strand_id
1 'polypeptide(L)'
;MSSVLESRPDNTVHVLLRASGGLPKARFFGAVDLRTVLSLMRSACGNQTVNERDNAMRQENLGTMDLQKARALLEEGNFTCVLKHGETILTSMRRGVAPLLAWLDDGIDTAGFAAADRVVGNGAAFLYVLLGVSEVYGAVMSDAALQTLSRFGIVASYGQLVDHIVNRTNTGCCPMEEAVSGIEDPKRAHEAIVARLADMASADAQ
;
A
#
# COMPACT_ATOMS: atom_id res chain seq x y z
N MET A 1 9.59 -35.67 -5.96
CA MET A 1 8.88 -36.97 -6.01
C MET A 1 7.82 -36.85 -7.08
N SER A 2 7.86 -37.67 -8.13
CA SER A 2 6.90 -37.58 -9.24
C SER A 2 5.75 -38.53 -8.98
N SER A 3 4.52 -38.02 -8.89
CA SER A 3 3.30 -38.82 -8.77
C SER A 3 2.52 -38.73 -10.08
N VAL A 4 2.27 -39.87 -10.71
CA VAL A 4 1.36 -39.99 -11.86
C VAL A 4 -0.03 -40.30 -11.30
N LEU A 5 -1.01 -39.49 -11.71
CA LEU A 5 -2.43 -39.68 -11.39
C LEU A 5 -3.12 -40.22 -12.66
N GLU A 6 -3.66 -41.42 -12.61
CA GLU A 6 -4.56 -41.95 -13.65
C GLU A 6 -5.99 -41.98 -13.11
N SER A 7 -6.92 -41.40 -13.88
CA SER A 7 -8.34 -41.32 -13.55
C SER A 7 -9.14 -42.43 -14.24
N ARG A 8 -10.13 -42.97 -13.51
CA ARG A 8 -11.18 -43.87 -14.02
C ARG A 8 -12.58 -43.29 -13.69
N PRO A 9 -13.64 -43.72 -14.40
CA PRO A 9 -14.93 -43.01 -14.43
C PRO A 9 -15.81 -43.19 -13.17
N ASP A 10 -15.31 -43.83 -12.12
CA ASP A 10 -15.99 -44.08 -10.85
C ASP A 10 -15.45 -43.22 -9.69
N ASN A 11 -14.73 -42.13 -10.00
CA ASN A 11 -14.29 -41.11 -9.04
C ASN A 11 -13.38 -41.62 -7.90
N THR A 12 -12.75 -42.79 -8.08
CA THR A 12 -11.80 -43.38 -7.14
C THR A 12 -10.36 -43.07 -7.54
N VAL A 13 -9.59 -42.42 -6.65
CA VAL A 13 -8.18 -42.08 -6.90
C VAL A 13 -7.26 -42.94 -6.05
N HIS A 14 -6.38 -43.71 -6.70
CA HIS A 14 -5.33 -44.48 -6.02
C HIS A 14 -4.03 -43.68 -6.01
N VAL A 15 -3.59 -43.25 -4.82
CA VAL A 15 -2.31 -42.55 -4.64
C VAL A 15 -1.22 -43.58 -4.32
N LEU A 16 -0.31 -43.83 -5.26
CA LEU A 16 0.85 -44.70 -5.04
C LEU A 16 2.07 -43.87 -4.62
N LEU A 17 2.36 -43.85 -3.32
CA LEU A 17 3.59 -43.26 -2.79
C LEU A 17 4.71 -44.30 -2.79
N ARG A 18 5.76 -44.08 -3.59
CA ARG A 18 7.02 -44.83 -3.49
C ARG A 18 7.87 -44.25 -2.37
N ALA A 19 8.08 -45.02 -1.31
CA ALA A 19 9.15 -44.76 -0.35
C ALA A 19 10.50 -45.19 -0.95
N SER A 20 11.53 -44.38 -0.76
CA SER A 20 12.90 -44.69 -1.16
C SER A 20 13.45 -45.80 -0.25
N GLY A 21 13.47 -47.03 -0.76
CA GLY A 21 14.21 -48.16 -0.17
C GLY A 21 13.36 -49.19 0.60
N GLY A 22 13.20 -50.38 0.01
CA GLY A 22 12.72 -51.60 0.69
C GLY A 22 11.33 -52.10 0.25
N LEU A 23 11.22 -53.42 0.00
CA LEU A 23 10.06 -54.14 -0.59
C LEU A 23 8.68 -53.81 0.04
N PRO A 24 7.58 -53.80 -0.75
CA PRO A 24 6.26 -53.45 -0.25
C PRO A 24 5.56 -54.64 0.43
N LYS A 25 5.24 -54.51 1.71
CA LYS A 25 4.10 -55.24 2.30
C LYS A 25 2.87 -54.37 2.12
N ALA A 26 2.00 -54.76 1.19
CA ALA A 26 0.70 -54.11 1.02
C ALA A 26 -0.18 -54.40 2.25
N ARG A 27 -0.56 -53.35 2.98
CA ARG A 27 -1.68 -53.39 3.93
C ARG A 27 -2.79 -52.50 3.37
N PHE A 28 -3.90 -53.14 2.99
CA PHE A 28 -5.16 -52.45 2.72
C PHE A 28 -5.78 -52.02 4.05
N PHE A 29 -6.03 -50.72 4.20
CA PHE A 29 -7.01 -50.21 5.15
C PHE A 29 -8.17 -49.64 4.34
N GLY A 30 -9.39 -49.93 4.80
CA GLY A 30 -10.64 -49.76 4.08
C GLY A 30 -10.94 -48.34 3.59
N ALA A 31 -11.95 -48.25 2.73
CA ALA A 31 -12.42 -47.04 2.08
C ALA A 31 -12.50 -45.84 3.05
N VAL A 32 -11.73 -44.79 2.76
CA VAL A 32 -11.76 -43.53 3.50
C VAL A 32 -12.48 -42.51 2.63
N ASP A 33 -13.49 -41.84 3.19
CA ASP A 33 -14.28 -40.81 2.50
C ASP A 33 -13.37 -39.73 1.88
N LEU A 34 -13.73 -39.24 0.70
CA LEU A 34 -12.98 -38.22 -0.05
C LEU A 34 -12.78 -36.95 0.79
N ARG A 35 -13.71 -36.66 1.72
CA ARG A 35 -13.59 -35.55 2.68
C ARG A 35 -12.47 -35.75 3.69
N THR A 36 -12.25 -36.98 4.14
CA THR A 36 -11.15 -37.32 5.07
C THR A 36 -9.80 -37.26 4.37
N VAL A 37 -9.72 -37.70 3.11
CA VAL A 37 -8.51 -37.54 2.28
C VAL A 37 -8.20 -36.07 2.03
N LEU A 38 -9.22 -35.23 1.74
CA LEU A 38 -9.05 -33.79 1.59
C LEU A 38 -8.59 -33.10 2.89
N SER A 39 -9.12 -33.54 4.04
CA SER A 39 -8.72 -33.02 5.37
C SER A 39 -7.28 -33.36 5.71
N LEU A 40 -6.82 -34.59 5.42
CA LEU A 40 -5.43 -35.00 5.61
C LEU A 40 -4.47 -34.33 4.62
N MET A 41 -4.89 -34.11 3.37
CA MET A 41 -4.12 -33.32 2.39
C MET A 41 -3.96 -31.86 2.83
N ARG A 42 -4.99 -31.24 3.44
CA ARG A 42 -4.89 -29.91 4.07
C ARG A 42 -4.05 -29.90 5.35
N SER A 43 -3.87 -31.06 5.99
CA SER A 43 -3.04 -31.19 7.19
C SER A 43 -1.58 -31.52 6.84
N ALA A 44 -1.30 -32.08 5.66
CA ALA A 44 0.04 -32.37 5.15
C ALA A 44 0.60 -31.26 4.24
N CYS A 45 -0.28 -30.49 3.59
CA CYS A 45 0.07 -29.23 2.92
C CYS A 45 -0.28 -28.12 3.90
N GLY A 46 0.73 -27.67 4.65
CA GLY A 46 0.59 -26.77 5.79
C GLY A 46 -0.46 -25.68 5.57
N ASN A 47 -1.46 -25.68 6.43
CA ASN A 47 -2.27 -24.51 6.72
C ASN A 47 -1.36 -23.48 7.42
N GLN A 48 -0.48 -22.85 6.64
CA GLN A 48 0.10 -21.58 7.04
C GLN A 48 -0.93 -20.53 6.69
N THR A 49 -1.60 -20.03 7.73
CA THR A 49 -2.08 -18.66 7.77
C THR A 49 -1.01 -17.79 7.12
N VAL A 50 -1.26 -17.34 5.89
CA VAL A 50 -0.36 -16.38 5.21
C VAL A 50 -0.36 -15.16 6.11
N ASN A 51 0.73 -15.01 6.85
CA ASN A 51 0.76 -14.25 8.10
C ASN A 51 0.76 -12.75 7.78
N GLU A 52 0.13 -11.95 8.62
CA GLU A 52 0.31 -10.48 8.67
C GLU A 52 1.81 -10.08 8.72
N ARG A 53 2.66 -10.98 9.24
CA ARG A 53 4.14 -10.86 9.23
C ARG A 53 4.79 -11.02 7.85
N ASP A 54 4.22 -11.85 6.97
CA ASP A 54 4.71 -12.00 5.59
C ASP A 54 4.30 -10.80 4.72
N ASN A 55 3.20 -10.12 5.07
CA ASN A 55 2.77 -8.89 4.41
C ASN A 55 3.64 -7.70 4.83
N ALA A 56 3.96 -7.58 6.13
CA ALA A 56 4.87 -6.56 6.65
C ALA A 56 6.29 -6.67 6.04
N MET A 57 6.83 -7.89 5.90
CA MET A 57 8.17 -8.11 5.33
C MET A 57 8.21 -7.87 3.81
N ARG A 58 7.09 -8.01 3.09
CA ARG A 58 6.98 -7.65 1.66
C ARG A 58 6.88 -6.14 1.44
N GLN A 59 6.33 -5.39 2.39
CA GLN A 59 6.22 -3.92 2.30
C GLN A 59 7.57 -3.21 2.46
N GLU A 60 8.51 -3.75 3.24
CA GLU A 60 9.84 -3.14 3.43
C GLU A 60 10.71 -3.09 2.16
N ASN A 61 10.43 -3.94 1.16
CA ASN A 61 11.17 -4.01 -0.11
C ASN A 61 10.34 -3.57 -1.34
N LEU A 62 9.18 -2.94 -1.15
CA LEU A 62 8.23 -2.67 -2.24
C LEU A 62 8.47 -1.36 -3.03
N GLY A 63 9.58 -0.67 -2.77
CA GLY A 63 9.89 0.63 -3.40
C GLY A 63 11.08 0.58 -4.34
N THR A 64 11.10 1.47 -5.33
CA THR A 64 12.35 1.74 -6.08
C THR A 64 13.46 2.24 -5.16
N MET A 65 14.71 2.19 -5.65
CA MET A 65 15.86 2.76 -4.94
C MET A 65 15.64 4.23 -4.57
N ASP A 66 14.93 4.99 -5.41
CA ASP A 66 14.57 6.37 -5.13
C ASP A 66 13.56 6.47 -3.98
N LEU A 67 12.52 5.61 -3.94
CA LEU A 67 11.58 5.58 -2.83
C LEU A 67 12.24 5.18 -1.51
N GLN A 68 13.13 4.17 -1.54
CA GLN A 68 13.88 3.72 -0.36
C GLN A 68 14.75 4.86 0.21
N LYS A 69 15.45 5.60 -0.65
CA LYS A 69 16.26 6.76 -0.25
C LYS A 69 15.40 7.91 0.28
N ALA A 70 14.29 8.22 -0.39
CA ALA A 70 13.37 9.26 0.06
C ALA A 70 12.80 8.94 1.45
N ARG A 71 12.42 7.67 1.67
CA ARG A 71 11.94 7.18 2.96
C ARG A 71 13.01 7.27 4.04
N ALA A 72 14.24 6.84 3.78
CA ALA A 72 15.32 6.94 4.76
C ALA A 72 15.57 8.40 5.20
N LEU A 73 15.62 9.33 4.24
CA LEU A 73 15.76 10.77 4.53
C LEU A 73 14.59 11.33 5.34
N LEU A 74 13.37 10.84 5.13
CA LEU A 74 12.20 11.21 5.92
C LEU A 74 12.31 10.67 7.37
N GLU A 75 12.76 9.42 7.53
CA GLU A 75 12.89 8.73 8.83
C GLU A 75 14.02 9.29 9.70
N GLU A 76 15.05 9.91 9.10
CA GLU A 76 16.03 10.72 9.83
C GLU A 76 15.39 11.91 10.59
N GLY A 77 14.15 12.28 10.25
CA GLY A 77 13.32 13.23 11.00
C GLY A 77 13.55 14.70 10.65
N ASN A 78 14.45 14.99 9.71
CA ASN A 78 14.78 16.35 9.27
C ASN A 78 13.73 16.95 8.34
N PHE A 79 12.94 16.12 7.67
CA PHE A 79 11.98 16.54 6.64
C PHE A 79 10.58 16.02 6.93
N THR A 80 9.58 16.69 6.34
CA THR A 80 8.18 16.28 6.37
C THR A 80 7.73 15.68 5.05
N CYS A 81 8.40 16.04 3.95
CA CYS A 81 8.15 15.52 2.62
C CYS A 81 9.46 15.54 1.82
N VAL A 82 9.74 14.46 1.10
CA VAL A 82 10.94 14.25 0.27
C VAL A 82 10.52 13.66 -1.07
N LEU A 83 10.94 14.28 -2.16
CA LEU A 83 10.78 13.79 -3.53
C LEU A 83 12.15 13.42 -4.10
N LYS A 84 12.24 12.26 -4.75
CA LYS A 84 13.50 11.72 -5.24
C LYS A 84 13.37 11.14 -6.65
N HIS A 85 14.28 11.54 -7.54
CA HIS A 85 14.44 10.92 -8.86
C HIS A 85 15.91 10.98 -9.32
N GLY A 86 16.56 9.83 -9.55
CA GLY A 86 17.94 9.77 -10.07
C GLY A 86 19.00 10.41 -9.15
N GLU A 87 19.46 11.61 -9.46
CA GLU A 87 20.37 12.41 -8.61
C GLU A 87 19.67 13.60 -7.94
N THR A 88 18.43 13.90 -8.34
CA THR A 88 17.67 15.05 -7.82
C THR A 88 16.90 14.66 -6.56
N ILE A 89 16.96 15.54 -5.56
CA ILE A 89 16.22 15.45 -4.30
C ILE A 89 15.54 16.79 -4.03
N LEU A 90 14.24 16.78 -3.77
CA LEU A 90 13.49 17.93 -3.29
C LEU A 90 13.03 17.61 -1.86
N THR A 91 13.19 18.56 -0.94
CA THR A 91 12.81 18.35 0.45
C THR A 91 12.00 19.52 0.98
N SER A 92 11.17 19.26 1.97
CA SER A 92 10.47 20.30 2.70
C SER A 92 10.32 19.94 4.17
N MET A 93 10.28 20.97 5.00
CA MET A 93 9.92 20.90 6.43
C MET A 93 8.52 21.46 6.69
N ARG A 94 7.84 21.97 5.65
CA ARG A 94 6.50 22.55 5.76
C ARG A 94 5.47 21.48 6.07
N ARG A 95 4.40 21.86 6.76
CA ARG A 95 3.36 20.92 7.21
C ARG A 95 2.13 20.94 6.29
N GLY A 96 1.35 19.88 6.36
CA GLY A 96 0.14 19.72 5.57
C GLY A 96 0.47 19.62 4.08
N VAL A 97 -0.41 20.19 3.25
CA VAL A 97 -0.29 20.16 1.78
C VAL A 97 0.62 21.26 1.20
N ALA A 98 1.09 22.19 2.03
CA ALA A 98 1.93 23.31 1.62
C ALA A 98 3.18 22.95 0.79
N PRO A 99 3.95 21.86 1.07
CA PRO A 99 5.06 21.50 0.20
C PRO A 99 4.61 21.16 -1.23
N LEU A 100 3.49 20.45 -1.37
CA LEU A 100 2.99 19.98 -2.66
C LEU A 100 2.45 21.13 -3.52
N LEU A 101 1.69 22.04 -2.92
CA LEU A 101 1.17 23.22 -3.60
C LEU A 101 2.31 24.09 -4.14
N ALA A 102 3.36 24.31 -3.35
CA ALA A 102 4.47 25.12 -3.82
C ALA A 102 5.22 24.50 -5.00
N TRP A 103 5.42 23.17 -5.01
CA TRP A 103 6.04 22.53 -6.17
C TRP A 103 5.17 22.59 -7.43
N LEU A 104 3.85 22.56 -7.27
CA LEU A 104 2.91 22.82 -8.37
C LEU A 104 3.01 24.28 -8.86
N ASP A 105 3.01 25.24 -7.93
CA ASP A 105 3.09 26.67 -8.24
C ASP A 105 4.43 27.05 -8.90
N ASP A 106 5.53 26.46 -8.43
CA ASP A 106 6.87 26.66 -8.98
C ASP A 106 7.03 25.98 -10.35
N GLY A 107 6.07 25.16 -10.79
CA GLY A 107 6.10 24.46 -12.07
C GLY A 107 7.24 23.43 -12.17
N ILE A 108 7.65 22.85 -11.05
CA ILE A 108 8.73 21.87 -11.02
C ILE A 108 8.25 20.57 -11.67
N ASP A 109 8.98 20.11 -12.69
CA ASP A 109 8.73 18.79 -13.28
C ASP A 109 9.08 17.70 -12.26
N THR A 110 8.04 17.07 -11.73
CA THR A 110 8.14 15.98 -10.75
C THR A 110 7.66 14.66 -11.33
N ALA A 111 7.51 14.58 -12.66
CA ALA A 111 7.12 13.36 -13.35
C ALA A 111 8.11 12.22 -13.05
N GLY A 112 7.59 11.09 -12.58
CA GLY A 112 8.41 9.91 -12.27
C GLY A 112 9.23 10.00 -10.98
N PHE A 113 9.03 11.03 -10.17
CA PHE A 113 9.62 11.07 -8.83
C PHE A 113 8.96 10.05 -7.91
N ALA A 114 9.74 9.52 -6.97
CA ALA A 114 9.24 8.83 -5.79
C ALA A 114 9.10 9.82 -4.63
N ALA A 115 7.98 9.79 -3.93
CA ALA A 115 7.70 10.68 -2.81
C ALA A 115 7.65 9.91 -1.49
N ALA A 116 8.25 10.46 -0.43
CA ALA A 116 8.08 10.02 0.94
C ALA A 116 7.53 11.18 1.77
N ASP A 117 6.40 10.95 2.43
CA ASP A 117 5.68 11.96 3.21
C ASP A 117 5.31 11.41 4.57
N ARG A 118 5.30 12.28 5.58
CA ARG A 118 4.95 11.88 6.93
C ARG A 118 3.46 11.57 7.06
N VAL A 119 2.58 12.31 6.39
CA VAL A 119 1.12 12.10 6.48
C VAL A 119 0.47 12.31 5.12
N VAL A 120 -0.10 11.24 4.55
CA VAL A 120 -0.77 11.25 3.25
C VAL A 120 -2.27 11.00 3.44
N GLY A 121 -3.04 12.09 3.49
CA GLY A 121 -4.50 12.05 3.38
C GLY A 121 -4.98 12.19 1.94
N ASN A 122 -6.28 12.03 1.69
CA ASN A 122 -6.84 12.07 0.33
C ASN A 122 -6.55 13.39 -0.40
N GLY A 123 -6.54 14.52 0.33
CA GLY A 123 -6.17 15.81 -0.25
C GLY A 123 -4.74 15.83 -0.78
N ALA A 124 -3.78 15.28 -0.03
CA ALA A 124 -2.40 15.15 -0.48
C ALA A 124 -2.26 14.18 -1.67
N ALA A 125 -3.03 13.08 -1.67
CA ALA A 125 -3.03 12.12 -2.77
C ALA A 125 -3.40 12.78 -4.12
N PHE A 126 -4.42 13.63 -4.16
CA PHE A 126 -4.76 14.38 -5.38
C PHE A 126 -3.64 15.32 -5.84
N LEU A 127 -2.92 15.96 -4.92
CA LEU A 127 -1.79 16.81 -5.28
C LEU A 127 -0.63 15.99 -5.84
N TYR A 128 -0.36 14.80 -5.29
CA TYR A 128 0.61 13.87 -5.87
C TYR A 128 0.23 13.43 -7.29
N VAL A 129 -1.06 13.23 -7.56
CA VAL A 129 -1.56 12.95 -8.92
C VAL A 129 -1.26 14.11 -9.86
N LEU A 130 -1.46 15.35 -9.43
CA LEU A 130 -1.16 16.52 -10.26
C LEU A 130 0.34 16.74 -10.46
N LEU A 131 1.17 16.38 -9.47
CA LEU A 131 2.63 16.41 -9.57
C LEU A 131 3.17 15.31 -10.52
N GLY A 132 2.41 14.23 -10.76
CA GLY A 132 2.81 13.16 -11.67
C GLY A 132 3.91 12.24 -11.09
N VAL A 133 4.01 12.16 -9.77
CA VAL A 133 4.91 11.21 -9.09
C VAL A 133 4.51 9.76 -9.43
N SER A 134 5.47 8.86 -9.50
CA SER A 134 5.20 7.44 -9.82
C SER A 134 4.91 6.60 -8.58
N GLU A 135 5.44 6.99 -7.42
CA GLU A 135 5.32 6.23 -6.18
C GLU A 135 5.22 7.16 -4.97
N VAL A 136 4.45 6.76 -3.96
CA VAL A 136 4.29 7.50 -2.70
C VAL A 136 4.41 6.55 -1.52
N TYR A 137 5.29 6.88 -0.58
CA TYR A 137 5.33 6.32 0.77
C TYR A 137 4.72 7.32 1.75
N GLY A 138 3.73 6.89 2.52
CA GLY A 138 3.18 7.65 3.65
C GLY A 138 3.51 6.98 4.98
N ALA A 139 4.25 7.64 5.88
CA ALA A 139 4.46 7.08 7.22
C ALA A 139 3.12 6.81 7.92
N VAL A 140 2.15 7.72 7.75
CA VAL A 140 0.73 7.51 7.99
C VAL A 140 -0.04 7.82 6.70
N MET A 141 -0.92 6.93 6.27
CA MET A 141 -1.74 7.09 5.07
C MET A 141 -3.21 6.81 5.36
N SER A 142 -4.14 7.55 4.76
CA SER A 142 -5.57 7.23 4.87
C SER A 142 -6.02 6.21 3.81
N ASP A 143 -7.07 5.45 4.11
CA ASP A 143 -7.70 4.53 3.14
C ASP A 143 -8.13 5.24 1.86
N ALA A 144 -8.68 6.46 2.00
CA ALA A 144 -9.08 7.28 0.85
C ALA A 144 -7.89 7.70 -0.01
N ALA A 145 -6.75 8.04 0.62
CA ALA A 145 -5.52 8.34 -0.09
C ALA A 145 -5.01 7.14 -0.89
N LEU A 146 -4.97 5.95 -0.27
CA LEU A 146 -4.54 4.71 -0.92
C LEU A 146 -5.40 4.40 -2.15
N GLN A 147 -6.72 4.53 -2.02
CA GLN A 147 -7.67 4.32 -3.13
C GLN A 147 -7.46 5.33 -4.26
N THR A 148 -7.29 6.61 -3.94
CA THR A 148 -7.03 7.66 -4.94
C THR A 148 -5.72 7.42 -5.67
N LEU A 149 -4.62 7.16 -4.97
CA LEU A 149 -3.32 6.87 -5.59
C LEU A 149 -3.42 5.65 -6.53
N SER A 150 -4.04 4.57 -6.06
CA SER A 150 -4.25 3.36 -6.87
C SER A 150 -5.10 3.63 -8.12
N ARG A 151 -6.18 4.41 -7.99
CA ARG A 151 -7.06 4.79 -9.12
C ARG A 151 -6.31 5.54 -10.21
N PHE A 152 -5.33 6.37 -9.84
CA PHE A 152 -4.49 7.13 -10.77
C PHE A 152 -3.18 6.44 -11.15
N GLY A 153 -3.00 5.17 -10.77
CA GLY A 153 -1.84 4.37 -11.16
C GLY A 153 -0.55 4.71 -10.43
N ILE A 154 -0.62 5.39 -9.29
CA ILE A 154 0.53 5.68 -8.44
C ILE A 154 0.72 4.54 -7.45
N VAL A 155 1.92 3.98 -7.40
CA VAL A 155 2.24 2.91 -6.43
C VAL A 155 2.30 3.50 -5.04
N ALA A 156 1.55 2.92 -4.11
CA ALA A 156 1.47 3.41 -2.74
C ALA A 156 2.05 2.38 -1.76
N SER A 157 2.80 2.88 -0.79
CA SER A 157 3.24 2.11 0.39
C SER A 157 3.05 2.96 1.65
N TYR A 158 2.93 2.32 2.80
CA TYR A 158 2.65 3.03 4.04
C TYR A 158 3.26 2.34 5.26
N GLY A 159 3.55 3.13 6.30
CA GLY A 159 3.91 2.61 7.62
C GLY A 159 2.65 2.21 8.41
N GLN A 160 1.69 3.12 8.51
CA GLN A 160 0.40 2.90 9.14
C GLN A 160 -0.73 3.35 8.21
N LEU A 161 -1.74 2.48 8.03
CA LEU A 161 -2.99 2.81 7.34
C LEU A 161 -4.04 3.19 8.38
N VAL A 162 -4.82 4.24 8.11
CA VAL A 162 -5.89 4.72 9.00
C VAL A 162 -7.16 5.05 8.22
N ASP A 163 -8.31 5.00 8.88
CA ASP A 163 -9.60 5.33 8.24
C ASP A 163 -9.62 6.77 7.70
N HIS A 164 -9.08 7.72 8.46
CA HIS A 164 -9.01 9.14 8.09
C HIS A 164 -7.85 9.86 8.82
N ILE A 165 -7.33 10.93 8.21
CA ILE A 165 -6.37 11.82 8.86
C ILE A 165 -7.11 12.77 9.80
N VAL A 166 -6.65 12.83 11.05
CA VAL A 166 -7.17 13.75 12.07
C VAL A 166 -6.52 15.12 11.97
N ASN A 167 -7.26 16.16 12.36
CA ASN A 167 -6.74 17.52 12.39
C ASN A 167 -5.68 17.71 13.49
N ARG A 168 -4.94 18.82 13.40
CA ARG A 168 -3.84 19.12 14.34
C ARG A 168 -4.29 19.25 15.80
N THR A 169 -5.54 19.64 16.03
CA THR A 169 -6.13 19.79 17.37
C THR A 169 -6.71 18.49 17.92
N ASN A 170 -6.68 17.39 17.15
CA ASN A 170 -7.30 16.11 17.47
C ASN A 170 -8.79 16.22 17.85
N THR A 171 -9.50 17.16 17.23
CA THR A 171 -10.93 17.42 17.47
C THR A 171 -11.84 16.91 16.37
N GLY A 172 -11.29 16.48 15.23
CA GLY A 172 -12.05 16.02 14.08
C GLY A 172 -11.18 15.67 12.88
N CYS A 173 -11.83 15.48 11.72
CA CYS A 173 -11.14 15.17 10.47
C CYS A 173 -10.27 16.36 10.00
N CYS A 174 -9.19 16.06 9.30
CA CYS A 174 -8.34 17.06 8.68
C CYS A 174 -9.16 17.92 7.69
N PRO A 175 -9.10 19.27 7.78
CA PRO A 175 -9.85 20.14 6.89
C PRO A 175 -9.55 19.90 5.40
N MET A 176 -8.32 19.49 5.07
CA MET A 176 -7.93 19.17 3.69
C MET A 176 -8.56 17.87 3.20
N GLU A 177 -8.78 16.90 4.09
CA GLU A 177 -9.41 15.63 3.73
C GLU A 177 -10.92 15.80 3.58
N GLU A 178 -11.55 16.62 4.42
CA GLU A 178 -12.95 17.02 4.26
C GLU A 178 -13.18 17.81 2.97
N ALA A 179 -12.28 18.73 2.63
CA ALA A 179 -12.42 19.59 1.45
C ALA A 179 -12.52 18.80 0.14
N VAL A 180 -11.92 17.61 0.08
CA VAL A 180 -11.95 16.75 -1.11
C VAL A 180 -12.93 15.59 -1.00
N SER A 181 -13.75 15.56 0.04
CA SER A 181 -14.74 14.49 0.23
C SER A 181 -15.73 14.44 -0.94
N GLY A 182 -15.86 13.28 -1.57
CA GLY A 182 -16.71 13.08 -2.74
C GLY A 182 -16.19 13.69 -4.05
N ILE A 183 -14.98 14.25 -4.07
CA ILE A 183 -14.32 14.72 -5.29
C ILE A 183 -13.51 13.57 -5.89
N GLU A 184 -13.61 13.38 -7.20
CA GLU A 184 -12.84 12.38 -7.95
C GLU A 184 -11.84 13.00 -8.93
N ASP A 185 -12.06 14.26 -9.34
CA ASP A 185 -11.20 14.97 -10.28
C ASP A 185 -10.05 15.71 -9.55
N PRO A 186 -8.78 15.47 -9.91
CA PRO A 186 -7.64 16.08 -9.23
C PRO A 186 -7.61 17.61 -9.31
N LYS A 187 -8.05 18.22 -10.42
CA LYS A 187 -8.05 19.69 -10.57
C LYS A 187 -9.09 20.33 -9.66
N ARG A 188 -10.30 19.77 -9.61
CA ARG A 188 -11.33 20.20 -8.67
C ARG A 188 -10.91 20.00 -7.21
N ALA A 189 -10.19 18.91 -6.92
CA ALA A 189 -9.65 18.68 -5.57
C ALA A 189 -8.62 19.76 -5.19
N HIS A 190 -7.73 20.13 -6.11
CA HIS A 190 -6.79 21.23 -5.91
C HIS A 190 -7.50 22.57 -5.64
N GLU A 191 -8.50 22.92 -6.45
CA GLU A 191 -9.32 24.13 -6.24
C GLU A 191 -9.98 24.14 -4.85
N ALA A 192 -10.56 23.01 -4.43
CA ALA A 192 -11.19 22.88 -3.11
C ALA A 192 -10.19 23.01 -1.95
N ILE A 193 -8.98 22.46 -2.11
CA ILE A 193 -7.89 22.58 -1.13
C ILE A 193 -7.46 24.04 -0.99
N VAL A 194 -7.22 24.73 -2.10
CA VAL A 194 -6.81 26.15 -2.10
C VAL A 194 -7.89 27.03 -1.47
N ALA A 195 -9.16 26.81 -1.82
CA ALA A 195 -10.29 27.52 -1.22
C ALA A 195 -10.35 27.29 0.31
N ARG A 196 -10.22 26.04 0.76
CA ARG A 196 -10.24 25.73 2.20
C ARG A 196 -9.09 26.39 2.96
N LEU A 197 -7.89 26.45 2.36
CA LEU A 197 -6.76 27.15 2.98
C LEU A 197 -7.02 28.66 3.11
N ALA A 198 -7.64 29.28 2.10
CA ALA A 198 -8.02 30.69 2.15
C ALA A 198 -9.07 30.97 3.23
N ASP A 199 -10.08 30.13 3.36
CA ASP A 199 -11.12 30.23 4.40
C ASP A 199 -10.50 30.19 5.79
N MET A 200 -9.60 29.23 6.03
CA MET A 200 -8.91 29.06 7.32
C MET A 200 -8.01 30.26 7.65
N ALA A 201 -7.29 30.80 6.67
CA ALA A 201 -6.47 31.99 6.86
C ALA A 201 -7.31 33.25 7.20
N SER A 202 -8.53 33.34 6.66
CA SER A 202 -9.45 34.44 6.94
C SER A 202 -10.13 34.36 8.31
N ALA A 203 -10.27 33.14 8.85
CA ALA A 203 -10.85 32.89 10.17
C ALA A 203 -9.87 33.15 11.31
N ASP A 204 -8.57 32.90 11.09
CA ASP A 204 -7.51 33.19 12.08
C ASP A 204 -7.19 34.69 12.22
N ALA A 205 -7.69 35.53 11.31
CA ALA A 205 -7.48 36.98 11.28
C ALA A 205 -8.57 37.78 12.02
N GLN A 206 -9.58 37.12 12.59
CA GLN A 206 -10.73 37.72 13.29
C GLN A 206 -10.70 37.37 14.79
#